data_AF-A0A934MZP9-F1
#
_entry.id   AF-A0A934MZP9-F1
#
_cell.length_a   1.000
_cell.length_b   1.000
_cell.length_c   1.000
_cell.angle_alpha   90.00
_cell.angle_beta   90.00
_cell.angle_gamma   90.00
#
_symmetry.space_group_name_H-M   'P 1'
#
loop_
_entity.id
_entity.type
_entity.pdbx_description
1 polymer ?
#
loop_
_entity_poly.entity_id
_entity_poly.type
_entity_poly.pdbx_seq_one_letter_code
_entity_poly.pdbx_strand_id
1 'polypeptide(L)' 'MKGPSAPPGKRRKFAPIADPEGLAARLDAIPGVVGHGLFLGMADLVIAAAADGALTRLEPTPGTAARPS' A
#
# COMPACT_ATOMS: atom_id res chain seq x y z
N MET A 1 -33.67 -18.59 -2.75
CA MET A 1 -33.31 -18.63 -1.32
C MET A 1 -31.79 -18.58 -1.22
N LYS A 2 -31.19 -17.43 -0.85
CA LYS A 2 -29.74 -17.32 -0.61
C LYS A 2 -29.49 -17.82 0.82
N GLY A 3 -28.65 -18.84 0.99
CA GLY A 3 -28.25 -19.35 2.31
C GLY A 3 -27.56 -18.27 3.15
N PRO A 4 -27.43 -18.48 4.47
CA PRO A 4 -26.90 -17.47 5.38
C PRO A 4 -25.51 -17.03 4.95
N SER A 5 -25.34 -15.72 4.77
CA SER A 5 -24.05 -15.07 4.55
C SER A 5 -23.10 -15.47 5.68
N ALA A 6 -21.95 -16.06 5.34
CA ALA A 6 -20.91 -16.37 6.32
C ALA A 6 -20.51 -15.09 7.09
N PRO A 7 -20.26 -15.18 8.41
CA PRO A 7 -19.85 -14.01 9.18
C PRO A 7 -18.52 -13.48 8.65
N PRO A 8 -18.32 -12.14 8.60
CA PRO A 8 -17.08 -11.56 8.10
C PRO A 8 -15.91 -12.03 8.96
N GLY A 9 -14.96 -12.74 8.34
CA GLY A 9 -13.73 -13.18 8.99
C GLY A 9 -12.96 -12.00 9.56
N LYS A 10 -12.44 -12.15 10.79
CA LYS A 10 -11.69 -11.10 11.48
C LYS A 10 -10.42 -10.74 10.67
N ARG A 11 -10.37 -9.53 10.10
CA ARG A 11 -9.16 -9.01 9.43
C ARG A 11 -8.12 -8.67 10.49
N ARG A 12 -6.92 -9.25 10.38
CA ARG A 12 -5.75 -8.79 11.15
C ARG A 12 -5.39 -7.38 10.68
N LYS A 13 -5.43 -6.41 11.60
CA LYS A 13 -4.92 -5.06 11.37
C LYS A 13 -3.49 -4.99 11.90
N PHE A 14 -2.59 -4.48 11.07
CA PHE A 14 -1.23 -4.11 11.47
C PHE A 14 -1.19 -2.62 11.78
N ALA A 15 -0.22 -2.21 12.60
CA ALA A 15 0.11 -0.80 12.75
C ALA A 15 0.75 -0.25 11.45
N PRO A 16 0.78 1.07 11.24
CA PRO A 16 1.55 1.67 10.15
C PRO A 16 3.01 1.21 10.17
N ILE A 17 3.58 1.00 8.98
CA ILE A 17 4.99 0.65 8.82
C ILE A 17 5.81 1.92 9.02
N ALA A 18 6.70 1.92 10.01
CA ALA A 18 7.51 3.10 10.36
C ALA A 18 8.61 3.40 9.32
N ASP A 19 9.20 2.36 8.74
CA ASP A 19 10.27 2.46 7.72
C ASP A 19 9.94 1.51 6.55
N PRO A 20 9.12 1.99 5.58
CA PRO A 20 8.73 1.19 4.42
C PRO A 20 9.90 0.77 3.53
N GLU A 21 10.87 1.65 3.31
CA GLU A 21 12.06 1.43 2.50
C GLU A 21 12.98 0.37 3.13
N GLY A 22 13.26 0.49 4.43
CA GLY A 22 14.03 -0.52 5.15
C GLY A 22 13.31 -1.86 5.23
N LEU A 23 11.98 -1.87 5.32
CA LEU A 23 11.21 -3.11 5.26
C LEU A 23 11.28 -3.75 3.88
N ALA A 24 11.15 -2.97 2.80
CA ALA A 24 11.29 -3.43 1.42
C ALA A 24 12.63 -4.13 1.21
N ALA A 25 13.74 -3.46 1.54
CA ALA A 25 15.09 -4.01 1.39
C ALA A 25 15.28 -5.32 2.18
N ARG A 26 14.67 -5.42 3.37
CA ARG A 26 14.72 -6.64 4.18
C ARG A 26 13.91 -7.78 3.59
N LEU A 27 12.76 -7.50 2.96
CA LEU A 27 11.94 -8.51 2.30
C LEU A 27 12.65 -9.07 1.06
N ASP A 28 13.27 -8.20 0.26
CA ASP A 28 14.01 -8.59 -0.94
C ASP A 28 15.24 -9.46 -0.63
N ALA A 29 15.83 -9.28 0.57
CA ALA A 29 16.96 -10.09 1.00
C ALA A 29 16.60 -11.53 1.42
N ILE A 30 15.31 -11.89 1.54
CA ILE A 30 14.88 -13.22 1.99
C ILE A 30 14.91 -14.20 0.81
N PRO A 31 15.72 -15.30 0.87
CA PRO A 31 15.73 -16.30 -0.18
C PRO A 31 14.34 -16.91 -0.40
N GLY A 32 13.91 -16.94 -1.67
CA GLY A 32 12.60 -17.46 -2.07
C GLY A 32 11.47 -16.42 -2.07
N VAL A 33 11.71 -15.19 -1.58
CA VAL A 33 10.82 -14.06 -1.85
C VAL A 33 11.01 -13.62 -3.30
N VAL A 34 9.91 -13.53 -4.04
CA VAL A 34 9.90 -13.10 -5.45
C VAL A 34 9.68 -11.58 -5.56
N GLY A 35 9.04 -10.98 -4.55
CA GLY A 35 8.79 -9.54 -4.47
C GLY A 35 7.81 -9.21 -3.36
N HIS A 36 7.53 -7.92 -3.18
CA HIS A 36 6.65 -7.41 -2.13
C HIS A 36 5.58 -6.44 -2.66
N GLY A 37 4.54 -6.19 -1.85
CA GLY A 37 3.46 -5.26 -2.18
C GLY A 37 3.69 -3.78 -1.84
N LEU A 38 4.92 -3.38 -1.48
CA LEU A 38 5.26 -1.98 -1.19
C LEU A 38 5.62 -1.25 -2.50
N PHE A 39 4.76 -0.34 -2.96
CA PHE A 39 4.96 0.44 -4.18
C PHE A 39 5.61 1.79 -3.83
N LEU A 40 6.90 1.76 -3.51
CA LEU A 40 7.64 2.93 -3.03
C LEU A 40 8.12 3.78 -4.21
N GLY A 41 7.77 5.07 -4.22
CA GLY A 41 8.21 6.02 -5.24
C GLY A 41 7.66 5.78 -6.66
N MET A 42 6.65 4.93 -6.81
CA MET A 42 6.08 4.56 -8.12
C MET A 42 4.82 5.35 -8.50
N ALA A 43 4.13 5.95 -7.53
CA ALA A 43 2.88 6.66 -7.76
C ALA A 43 3.14 8.13 -8.06
N ASP A 44 3.02 8.51 -9.33
CA ASP A 44 3.14 9.91 -9.79
C ASP A 44 1.87 10.73 -9.55
N LEU A 45 0.72 10.07 -9.38
CA LEU A 45 -0.58 10.72 -9.22
C LEU A 45 -1.56 9.82 -8.44
N VAL A 46 -2.26 10.40 -7.47
CA VAL A 46 -3.38 9.75 -6.77
C VAL A 46 -4.68 10.48 -7.07
N ILE A 47 -5.67 9.76 -7.58
CA ILE A 47 -7.05 10.23 -7.73
C ILE A 47 -7.91 9.49 -6.71
N ALA A 48 -8.43 10.20 -5.71
CA ALA A 48 -9.24 9.62 -4.64
C ALA A 48 -10.68 10.14 -4.72
N ALA A 49 -11.64 9.20 -4.78
CA ALA A 49 -13.06 9.51 -4.73
C ALA A 49 -13.58 9.48 -3.29
N ALA A 50 -14.30 10.53 -2.91
CA ALA A 50 -15.04 10.61 -1.66
C ALA A 50 -16.48 10.09 -1.85
N ALA A 51 -17.13 9.71 -0.74
CA ALA A 51 -18.48 9.14 -0.77
C ALA A 51 -19.56 10.13 -1.27
N ASP A 52 -19.28 11.43 -1.21
CA ASP A 52 -20.13 12.50 -1.73
C ASP A 52 -19.95 12.76 -3.25
N GLY A 53 -19.06 11.99 -3.91
CA GLY A 53 -18.77 12.11 -5.32
C GLY A 53 -17.63 13.10 -5.66
N ALA A 54 -17.01 13.75 -4.66
CA ALA A 54 -15.86 14.61 -4.91
C ALA A 54 -14.62 13.79 -5.31
N LEU A 55 -13.80 14.34 -6.22
CA LEU A 55 -12.51 13.78 -6.62
C LEU A 55 -11.38 14.67 -6.12
N THR A 56 -10.42 14.07 -5.40
CA THR A 56 -9.18 14.75 -4.98
C THR A 56 -8.01 14.24 -5.80
N ARG A 57 -7.22 15.18 -6.33
CA ARG A 57 -5.96 14.92 -7.03
C ARG A 57 -4.80 15.23 -6.10
N LEU A 58 -3.94 14.25 -5.84
CA LEU A 58 -2.73 14.42 -5.04
C LEU A 58 -1.51 14.09 -5.90
N GLU A 59 -0.56 15.02 -5.94
CA GLU A 59 0.77 14.80 -6.52
C GLU A 59 1.73 14.40 -5.39
N PRO A 60 2.70 13.50 -5.65
CA PRO A 60 3.72 13.18 -4.67
C PRO A 60 4.58 14.41 -4.39
N THR A 61 4.96 14.60 -3.12
CA THR A 61 5.93 15.64 -2.77
C THR A 61 7.29 15.27 -3.34
N PRO A 62 7.88 16.10 -4.23
CA PRO A 62 9.18 15.81 -4.81
C PRO A 62 10.24 15.64 -3.72
N GLY A 63 10.98 14.52 -3.74
CA GLY A 63 12.08 14.25 -2.81
C GLY A 63 11.78 13.26 -1.66
N THR A 64 10.58 12.68 -1.57
CA THR A 64 10.29 11.62 -0.58
C THR A 64 10.74 10.23 -1.04
N ALA A 65 10.80 9.98 -2.34
CA ALA A 65 11.37 8.74 -2.88
C ALA A 65 12.88 8.92 -3.09
N ALA A 66 13.70 8.32 -2.23
CA ALA A 66 15.10 8.12 -2.56
C ALA A 66 15.18 7.32 -3.86
N ARG A 67 15.67 7.94 -4.94
CA ARG A 67 15.92 7.27 -6.21
C ARG A 67 16.96 6.18 -5.94
N PRO A 68 16.64 4.87 -6.05
CA PRO A 68 17.66 3.85 -5.94
C PRO A 68 18.64 4.03 -7.12
N SER A 69 19.93 4.03 -6.79
CA SER A 69 21.07 4.10 -7.72
C SER A 69 21.21 2.85 -8.55
#